data_AF-A0A0A2MW73-F1
#
_entry.id   AF-A0A0A2MW73-F1
#
_cell.length_a   1.000
_cell.length_b   1.000
_cell.length_c   1.000
_cell.angle_alpha   90.00
_cell.angle_beta   90.00
_cell.angle_gamma   90.00
#
_symmetry.space_group_name_H-M   'P 1'
#
loop_
_entity.id
_entity.type
_entity.pdbx_description
1 polymer ?
#
loop_
_entity_poly.entity_id
_entity_poly.type
_entity_poly.pdbx_seq_one_letter_code
_entity_poly.pdbx_strand_id
1 'polypeptide(L)'
;MKIWVNIVLLLFMTFLATPTIVGMLESDSDTSMFYSLSEEEIQKEVKEIPVGIAAVFHFETVKFSERKTTVDFQNEQKHDNVSEEIFSPPPEKA
;
A
#
# COMPACT_ATOMS: atom_id res chain seq x y z
N MET A 1 -34.13 5.49 2.48
CA MET A 1 -33.23 4.53 1.79
C MET A 1 -33.12 4.80 0.29
N LYS A 2 -34.23 4.81 -0.46
CA LYS A 2 -34.23 5.01 -1.92
C LYS A 2 -33.61 6.35 -2.40
N ILE A 3 -33.83 7.45 -1.67
CA ILE A 3 -33.19 8.75 -1.95
C ILE A 3 -31.67 8.67 -1.88
N TRP A 4 -31.11 8.05 -0.83
CA TRP A 4 -29.67 7.94 -0.64
C TRP A 4 -29.03 7.07 -1.71
N VAL A 5 -29.67 5.94 -2.06
CA VAL A 5 -29.24 5.08 -3.17
C VAL A 5 -29.23 5.86 -4.48
N ASN A 6 -30.28 6.64 -4.76
CA ASN A 6 -30.35 7.45 -5.98
C ASN A 6 -29.27 8.55 -6.02
N ILE A 7 -28.94 9.17 -4.88
CA ILE A 7 -27.87 10.17 -4.79
C ILE A 7 -26.51 9.53 -5.12
N VAL A 8 -26.20 8.38 -4.51
CA VAL A 8 -24.95 7.66 -4.78
C VAL A 8 -24.89 7.19 -6.23
N LEU A 9 -26.00 6.68 -6.76
CA LEU A 9 -26.11 6.27 -8.16
C LEU A 9 -25.89 7.43 -9.13
N LEU A 10 -26.45 8.61 -8.82
CA LEU A 10 -26.26 9.82 -9.62
C LEU A 10 -24.80 10.27 -9.58
N LEU A 11 -24.18 10.31 -8.39
CA LEU A 11 -22.77 10.65 -8.25
C LEU A 11 -21.89 9.71 -9.06
N PHE A 12 -22.17 8.41 -9.00
CA PHE A 12 -21.42 7.40 -9.74
C PHE A 12 -21.58 7.57 -11.26
N MET A 13 -22.82 7.72 -11.74
CA MET A 13 -23.08 7.91 -13.18
C MET A 13 -22.46 9.19 -13.73
N THR A 14 -22.55 10.28 -12.97
CA THR A 14 -21.93 11.55 -13.37
C THR A 14 -20.41 11.44 -13.36
N PHE A 15 -19.81 10.85 -12.31
CA PHE A 15 -18.36 10.63 -12.23
C PHE A 15 -17.81 9.83 -13.43
N LEU A 16 -18.48 8.75 -13.85
CA LEU A 16 -18.07 7.98 -15.03
C LEU A 16 -18.25 8.75 -16.34
N ALA A 17 -19.32 9.54 -16.46
CA ALA A 17 -19.63 10.26 -17.69
C ALA A 17 -18.81 11.55 -17.88
N THR A 18 -18.35 12.18 -16.79
CA THR A 18 -17.63 13.47 -16.82
C THR A 18 -16.41 13.48 -17.76
N PRO A 19 -15.40 12.59 -17.64
CA PRO A 19 -14.23 12.64 -18.54
C PRO A 19 -14.61 12.46 -20.00
N THR A 20 -15.62 11.62 -20.29
CA THR A 20 -16.13 11.40 -21.66
C THR A 20 -16.81 12.64 -22.22
N ILE A 21 -17.69 13.28 -21.46
CA ILE A 21 -18.41 14.50 -21.90
C ILE A 21 -17.43 15.65 -22.10
N VAL A 22 -16.51 15.84 -21.16
CA VAL A 22 -15.51 16.90 -21.21
C VAL A 22 -14.55 16.69 -22.39
N GLY A 23 -14.09 15.46 -22.63
CA GLY A 23 -13.26 15.12 -23.79
C GLY A 23 -13.98 15.26 -25.14
N MET A 24 -15.31 15.10 -25.18
CA MET A 24 -16.10 15.39 -26.39
C MET A 24 -16.28 16.88 -26.64
N LEU A 25 -16.36 17.70 -25.58
CA LEU A 25 -16.55 19.14 -25.71
C LEU A 25 -15.25 19.86 -26.04
N GLU A 26 -14.15 19.43 -25.41
CA GLU A 26 -12.84 20.03 -25.56
C GLU A 26 -11.76 18.94 -25.56
N SER A 27 -11.12 18.75 -26.70
CA SER A 27 -10.17 17.66 -26.94
C SER A 27 -8.85 17.79 -26.18
N ASP A 28 -8.55 18.97 -25.63
CA ASP A 28 -7.30 19.27 -24.90
C ASP A 28 -7.56 19.57 -23.41
N SER A 29 -8.63 18.99 -22.88
CA SER A 29 -9.00 19.14 -21.47
C SER A 29 -8.27 18.13 -20.59
N ASP A 30 -7.66 18.61 -19.50
CA ASP A 30 -6.98 17.75 -18.54
C ASP A 30 -7.99 16.91 -17.74
N THR A 31 -8.07 15.63 -18.09
CA THR A 31 -8.92 14.62 -17.43
C THR A 31 -8.09 13.59 -16.67
N SER A 32 -6.79 13.82 -16.51
CA SER A 32 -5.83 12.89 -15.89
C SER A 32 -6.24 12.46 -14.48
N MET A 33 -6.83 13.38 -13.71
CA MET A 33 -7.30 13.12 -12.35
C MET A 33 -8.47 12.12 -12.31
N PHE A 34 -9.39 12.16 -13.28
CA PHE A 34 -10.51 11.22 -13.34
C PHE A 34 -10.06 9.81 -13.73
N TYR A 35 -9.11 9.72 -14.68
CA TYR A 35 -8.54 8.44 -15.09
C TYR A 35 -7.61 7.85 -14.02
N SER A 36 -6.78 8.67 -13.36
CA SER A 36 -5.88 8.22 -12.29
C SER A 36 -6.62 7.70 -11.06
N LEU A 37 -7.85 8.14 -10.81
CA LEU A 37 -8.69 7.61 -9.73
C LEU A 37 -9.41 6.31 -10.12
N SER A 38 -9.49 6.00 -11.41
CA SER A 38 -10.12 4.79 -11.96
C SER A 38 -9.12 3.68 -12.27
N GLU A 39 -7.83 4.01 -12.42
CA GLU A 39 -6.73 3.05 -12.55
C GLU A 39 -6.36 2.48 -11.17
N GLU A 40 -7.05 1.42 -10.76
CA GLU A 40 -6.45 0.45 -9.85
C GLU A 40 -5.34 -0.31 -10.63
N GLU A 41 -4.12 -0.34 -10.06
CA GLU A 41 -2.92 -1.02 -10.56
C GLU A 41 -2.22 -0.47 -11.82
N ILE A 42 -1.76 0.80 -11.81
CA ILE A 42 -0.43 1.03 -12.39
C ILE A 42 0.56 0.34 -11.43
N GLN A 43 0.95 -0.89 -11.75
CA GLN A 43 2.15 -1.50 -11.20
C GLN A 43 3.31 -0.57 -11.55
N LYS A 44 3.65 0.36 -10.64
CA LYS A 44 4.85 1.16 -10.77
C LYS A 44 5.99 0.17 -10.78
N GLU A 45 6.56 -0.10 -11.95
CA GLU A 45 7.82 -0.82 -12.07
C GLU A 45 8.82 -0.11 -11.15
N VAL A 46 9.08 -0.70 -9.99
CA VAL A 46 10.07 -0.19 -9.06
C VAL A 46 11.40 -0.36 -9.78
N LYS A 47 11.91 0.71 -10.36
CA LYS A 47 13.31 0.76 -10.82
C LYS A 47 14.17 0.65 -9.57
N GLU A 48 14.59 -0.58 -9.27
CA GLU A 48 15.55 -0.86 -8.22
C GLU A 48 16.85 -0.10 -8.54
N ILE A 49 17.13 0.93 -7.74
CA ILE A 49 18.42 1.63 -7.79
C ILE A 49 19.36 0.75 -6.95
N PRO A 50 20.43 0.16 -7.52
CA PRO A 50 21.38 -0.64 -6.75
C PRO A 50 22.23 0.28 -5.88
N VAL A 51 21.68 0.76 -4.76
CA VAL A 51 22.46 1.43 -3.73
C VAL A 51 23.07 0.35 -2.86
N GLY A 52 24.39 0.24 -2.91
CA GLY A 52 25.15 -0.69 -2.08
C GLY A 52 24.76 -0.53 -0.61
N ILE A 53 24.35 -1.64 0.00
CA ILE A 53 23.79 -1.77 1.36
C ILE A 53 24.71 -1.11 2.41
N ALA A 54 26.01 -1.00 2.13
CA ALA A 54 27.00 -0.35 2.97
C ALA A 54 26.79 1.16 3.17
N ALA A 55 26.13 1.87 2.23
CA ALA A 55 25.91 3.30 2.34
C ALA A 55 24.73 3.68 3.26
N VAL A 56 23.83 2.73 3.54
CA VAL A 56 22.57 2.99 4.28
C VAL A 56 22.71 2.72 5.77
N PHE A 57 23.62 1.84 6.18
CA PHE A 57 23.74 1.41 7.57
C PHE A 57 24.94 2.02 8.30
N HIS A 58 24.84 3.31 8.62
CA HIS A 58 25.73 3.92 9.61
C HIS A 58 25.17 3.62 11.02
N PHE A 59 25.35 2.40 11.51
CA PHE A 59 25.01 2.07 12.88
C PHE A 59 26.11 2.57 13.82
N GLU A 60 25.89 3.71 14.47
CA GLU A 60 26.66 4.07 15.65
C GLU A 60 26.38 3.06 16.76
N THR A 61 27.41 2.35 17.20
CA THR A 61 27.32 1.39 18.30
C THR A 61 27.06 2.13 19.61
N VAL A 62 25.79 2.23 20.02
CA VAL A 62 25.41 2.73 21.34
C VAL A 62 25.79 1.66 22.37
N LYS A 63 26.77 1.95 23.24
CA LYS A 63 27.10 1.06 24.37
C LYS A 63 25.95 1.09 25.38
N PHE A 64 25.14 0.03 25.36
CA PHE A 64 24.05 -0.16 26.32
C PHE A 64 24.63 -0.52 27.70
N SER A 65 24.34 0.29 28.72
CA SER A 65 24.68 -0.03 30.11
C SER A 65 23.61 -0.96 30.67
N GLU A 66 23.99 -2.19 31.03
CA GLU A 66 23.08 -3.20 31.58
C GLU A 66 22.53 -2.76 32.96
N ARG A 67 21.35 -2.13 32.98
CA ARG A 67 20.53 -2.08 34.18
C ARG A 67 19.61 -3.29 34.18
N LYS A 68 19.84 -4.23 35.11
CA LYS A 68 18.98 -5.40 35.29
C LYS A 68 17.68 -4.96 35.95
N THR A 69 16.62 -4.84 35.15
CA THR A 69 15.24 -4.77 35.65
C THR A 69 14.63 -6.17 35.58
N THR A 70 14.22 -6.70 36.73
CA THR A 70 13.45 -7.96 36.80
C THR A 70 12.11 -7.75 36.11
N VAL A 71 11.88 -8.45 35.00
CA VAL A 71 10.61 -8.43 34.25
C VAL A 71 9.65 -9.38 34.96
N ASP A 72 8.49 -8.87 35.39
CA ASP A 72 7.43 -9.67 36.00
C ASP A 72 6.51 -10.22 34.90
N PHE A 73 6.57 -11.54 34.68
CA PHE A 73 5.92 -12.27 33.56
C PHE A 73 4.44 -12.64 33.85
N GLN A 74 3.70 -11.84 34.61
CA GLN A 74 2.34 -12.23 35.01
C GLN A 74 1.25 -12.05 33.94
N ASN A 75 1.59 -11.60 32.73
CA ASN A 75 0.62 -11.47 31.65
C ASN A 75 1.18 -11.93 30.30
N GLU A 76 1.65 -13.17 30.25
CA GLU A 76 1.84 -13.88 28.98
C GLU A 76 0.46 -14.17 28.39
N GLN A 77 -0.12 -13.21 27.66
CA GLN A 77 -1.23 -13.51 26.75
C GLN A 77 -0.71 -14.55 25.75
N LYS A 78 -1.20 -15.77 25.93
CA LYS A 78 -0.80 -16.99 25.23
C LYS A 78 -1.07 -16.85 23.72
N HIS A 79 -0.13 -16.30 22.97
CA HIS A 79 -0.16 -16.29 21.50
C HIS A 79 0.36 -17.65 20.98
N ASP A 80 -0.38 -18.71 21.30
CA ASP A 80 0.00 -20.11 21.01
C ASP A 80 -0.26 -20.51 19.54
N ASN A 81 -0.58 -19.58 18.64
CA ASN A 81 -0.93 -19.95 17.27
C ASN A 81 -0.58 -18.88 16.22
N VAL A 82 0.67 -18.45 16.21
CA VAL A 82 1.29 -17.87 15.01
C VAL A 82 2.47 -18.77 14.63
N SER A 83 2.17 -19.93 14.09
CA SER A 83 3.15 -20.70 13.32
C SER A 83 3.20 -20.10 11.91
N GLU A 84 4.18 -19.24 11.67
CA GLU A 84 4.63 -18.92 10.32
C GLU A 84 5.24 -20.18 9.70
N GLU A 85 4.52 -20.82 8.78
CA GLU A 85 5.15 -21.66 7.77
C GLU A 85 5.11 -20.89 6.45
N ILE A 86 5.97 -19.90 6.33
CA ILE A 86 6.24 -19.22 5.04
C ILE A 86 7.18 -20.13 4.26
N PHE A 87 6.63 -21.20 3.67
CA PHE A 87 7.38 -22.04 2.74
C PHE A 87 6.78 -21.88 1.34
N SER A 88 7.30 -20.92 0.58
CA SER A 88 7.08 -20.88 -0.86
C SER A 88 8.00 -21.92 -1.53
N PRO A 89 7.49 -22.76 -2.45
CA PRO A 89 8.31 -23.76 -3.12
C PRO A 89 9.44 -23.11 -3.92
N PRO A 90 10.58 -23.81 -4.09
CA PRO A 90 11.73 -23.29 -4.83
C PRO A 90 11.36 -23.04 -6.30
N PRO A 91 11.80 -21.92 -6.90
CA PRO A 91 11.53 -21.63 -8.31
C PRO A 91 12.24 -22.61 -9.24
N GLU A 92 11.56 -23.06 -10.30
CA GLU A 92 12.17 -23.88 -11.36
C GLU A 92 13.28 -23.08 -12.07
N LYS A 93 14.41 -23.75 -12.30
CA LYS A 93 15.57 -23.15 -12.98
C LYS A 93 15.33 -23.13 -14.50
N ALA A 94 15.56 -21.95 -15.08
CA ALA A 94 15.51 -21.62 -16.51
C ALA A 94 16.40 -22.49 -17.40
#